data_AF-A0A0A2DFS8-F1
#
_entry.id   AF-A0A0A2DFS8-F1
#
_cell.length_a   1.000
_cell.length_b   1.000
_cell.length_c   1.000
_cell.angle_alpha   90.00
_cell.angle_beta   90.00
_cell.angle_gamma   90.00
#
_symmetry.space_group_name_H-M   'P 1'
#
loop_
_entity.id
_entity.type
_entity.pdbx_description
1 polymer ?
#
loop_
_entity_poly.entity_id
_entity_poly.type
_entity_poly.pdbx_seq_one_letter_code
_entity_poly.pdbx_strand_id
1 'polypeptide(L)'
;MAHYNIYDDLGIDRNLESSRIVNLIDERLSSTPRDNVADFDRLTTSRHLFEDDSRRSAYDKALDDPDHPDITIGSFRAFADGTYSTQSTKPRHRRRRGQHHSFRLLALLSLPPPASLTLLPFRIRRPRRPHPTKHQQDL
;
A
#
# COMPACT_ATOMS: atom_id res chain seq x y z
N MET A 1 21.26 -16.91 -0.57
CA MET A 1 20.27 -17.78 -1.26
C MET A 1 19.81 -17.04 -2.50
N ALA A 2 18.70 -17.36 -3.16
CA ALA A 2 18.24 -16.58 -4.30
C ALA A 2 17.52 -15.30 -3.82
N HIS A 3 17.85 -14.14 -4.39
CA HIS A 3 17.09 -12.90 -4.16
C HIS A 3 15.66 -13.06 -4.66
N TYR A 4 14.67 -12.54 -3.93
CA TYR A 4 13.31 -12.41 -4.44
C TYR A 4 13.31 -11.38 -5.58
N ASN A 5 13.11 -11.86 -6.80
CA ASN A 5 13.05 -11.07 -8.02
C ASN A 5 11.59 -10.84 -8.44
N ILE A 6 11.11 -9.60 -8.27
CA ILE A 6 9.73 -9.25 -8.63
C ILE A 6 9.48 -9.29 -10.15
N TYR A 7 10.52 -9.08 -10.97
CA TYR A 7 10.39 -9.15 -12.42
C TYR A 7 10.05 -10.57 -12.87
N ASP A 8 10.76 -11.57 -12.33
CA ASP A 8 10.49 -12.98 -12.60
C ASP A 8 9.12 -13.40 -12.04
N ASP A 9 8.79 -12.97 -10.82
CA ASP A 9 7.52 -13.31 -10.16
C ASP A 9 6.30 -12.76 -10.90
N LEU A 10 6.44 -11.58 -11.54
CA LEU A 10 5.41 -10.99 -12.38
C LEU A 10 5.51 -11.42 -13.85
N GLY A 11 6.59 -12.09 -14.27
CA GLY A 11 6.87 -12.36 -15.68
C GLY A 11 6.95 -11.08 -16.52
N ILE A 12 7.60 -10.04 -15.98
CA ILE A 12 7.78 -8.73 -16.62
C ILE A 12 9.26 -8.57 -16.96
N ASP A 13 9.57 -8.04 -18.14
CA ASP A 13 10.94 -7.72 -18.52
C ASP A 13 11.47 -6.52 -17.72
N ARG A 14 12.60 -6.72 -17.04
CA ARG A 14 13.31 -5.71 -16.25
C ARG A 14 13.79 -4.52 -17.10
N ASN A 15 13.95 -4.68 -18.41
CA ASN A 15 14.40 -3.61 -19.30
C ASN A 15 13.28 -2.64 -19.71
N LEU A 16 12.03 -2.86 -19.28
CA LEU A 16 10.93 -1.96 -19.57
C LEU A 16 11.01 -0.67 -18.74
N GLU A 17 10.55 0.44 -19.33
CA GLU A 17 10.36 1.71 -18.63
C GLU A 17 9.37 1.57 -17.46
N SER A 18 9.61 2.29 -16.36
CA SER A 18 8.81 2.19 -15.14
C SER A 18 7.33 2.46 -15.40
N SER A 19 7.04 3.48 -16.21
CA SER A 19 5.68 3.83 -16.64
C SER A 19 4.99 2.69 -17.41
N ARG A 20 5.72 1.94 -18.22
CA ARG A 20 5.17 0.78 -18.95
C ARG A 20 4.87 -0.37 -17.99
N ILE A 21 5.76 -0.62 -17.03
CA ILE A 21 5.55 -1.63 -15.99
C ILE A 21 4.33 -1.29 -15.13
N VAL A 22 4.20 -0.04 -14.68
CA VAL A 22 3.03 0.42 -13.91
C VAL A 22 1.74 0.20 -14.70
N ASN A 23 1.70 0.55 -15.99
CA ASN A 23 0.52 0.32 -16.82
C ASN A 23 0.16 -1.19 -16.93
N LEU A 24 1.14 -2.07 -17.10
CA LEU A 24 0.90 -3.52 -17.12
C LEU A 24 0.35 -4.03 -15.78
N ILE A 25 0.83 -3.49 -14.66
CA ILE A 25 0.34 -3.83 -13.32
C ILE A 25 -1.08 -3.30 -13.12
N ASP A 26 -1.39 -2.09 -13.58
CA ASP A 26 -2.73 -1.49 -13.51
C ASP A 26 -3.75 -2.29 -14.32
N GLU A 27 -3.38 -2.77 -15.52
CA GLU A 27 -4.20 -3.69 -16.31
C GLU A 27 -4.50 -4.98 -15.53
N ARG A 28 -3.49 -5.61 -14.91
CA ARG A 28 -3.66 -6.81 -14.09
C ARG A 28 -4.53 -6.57 -12.86
N LEU A 29 -4.30 -5.47 -12.14
CA LEU A 29 -5.11 -5.05 -10.99
C LEU A 29 -6.58 -4.90 -11.35
N SER A 30 -6.89 -4.34 -12.52
CA SER A 30 -8.27 -4.17 -12.98
C SER A 30 -9.01 -5.50 -13.22
N SER A 31 -8.26 -6.55 -13.59
CA SER A 31 -8.78 -7.90 -13.84
C SER A 31 -8.73 -8.83 -12.62
N THR A 32 -8.04 -8.41 -11.54
CA THR A 32 -7.83 -9.22 -10.35
C THR A 32 -9.05 -9.17 -9.44
N PRO A 33 -9.67 -10.32 -9.09
CA PRO A 33 -10.77 -10.37 -8.14
C PRO A 33 -10.35 -9.84 -6.75
N ARG A 34 -11.19 -9.00 -6.14
CA ARG A 34 -10.86 -8.37 -4.83
C ARG A 34 -10.77 -9.34 -3.66
N ASP A 35 -11.37 -10.52 -3.78
CA ASP A 35 -11.27 -11.62 -2.82
C ASP A 35 -9.93 -12.37 -2.94
N ASN A 36 -9.20 -12.21 -4.04
CA ASN A 36 -7.79 -12.62 -4.14
C ASN A 36 -6.87 -11.59 -3.48
N VAL A 37 -6.97 -11.49 -2.16
CA VAL A 37 -6.25 -10.49 -1.34
C VAL A 37 -4.74 -10.60 -1.52
N ALA A 38 -4.20 -11.83 -1.66
CA ALA A 38 -2.77 -12.05 -1.79
C ALA A 38 -2.23 -11.47 -3.11
N ASP A 39 -2.91 -11.72 -4.23
CA ASP A 39 -2.48 -11.21 -5.53
C ASP A 39 -2.68 -9.70 -5.64
N PHE A 40 -3.79 -9.19 -5.10
CA PHE A 40 -4.04 -7.76 -5.06
C PHE A 40 -2.98 -7.00 -4.25
N ASP A 41 -2.60 -7.50 -3.06
CA ASP A 41 -1.55 -6.92 -2.23
C ASP A 41 -0.19 -6.93 -2.92
N ARG A 42 0.16 -8.06 -3.56
CA ARG A 42 1.39 -8.19 -4.35
C ARG A 42 1.45 -7.17 -5.47
N LEU A 43 0.39 -7.10 -6.29
CA LEU A 43 0.33 -6.18 -7.43
C LEU A 43 0.35 -4.71 -6.96
N THR A 44 -0.35 -4.38 -5.88
CA THR A 44 -0.36 -3.02 -5.31
C THR A 44 1.02 -2.63 -4.79
N THR A 45 1.70 -3.53 -4.07
CA THR A 45 3.08 -3.31 -3.58
C THR A 45 4.04 -3.10 -4.75
N SER A 46 3.92 -3.92 -5.80
CA SER A 46 4.75 -3.83 -7.00
C SER A 46 4.51 -2.52 -7.74
N ARG A 47 3.25 -2.12 -7.92
CA ARG A 47 2.88 -0.83 -8.50
C ARG A 47 3.56 0.31 -7.74
N HIS A 48 3.52 0.29 -6.42
CA HIS A 48 4.15 1.32 -5.58
C HIS A 48 5.67 1.36 -5.79
N LEU A 49 6.34 0.21 -5.86
CA LEU A 49 7.77 0.16 -6.19
C LEU A 49 8.09 0.85 -7.53
N PHE A 50 7.33 0.53 -8.58
CA PHE A 50 7.58 1.02 -9.94
C PHE A 50 7.06 2.43 -10.23
N GLU A 51 6.21 2.99 -9.36
CA GLU A 51 5.71 4.36 -9.50
C GLU A 51 6.78 5.42 -9.16
N ASP A 52 7.85 5.03 -8.46
CA ASP A 52 8.98 5.90 -8.12
C ASP A 52 10.30 5.28 -8.60
N ASP A 53 10.94 5.96 -9.54
CA ASP A 53 12.21 5.51 -10.12
C ASP A 53 13.35 5.40 -9.10
N SER A 54 13.31 6.16 -8.01
CA SER A 54 14.32 6.06 -6.93
C SER A 54 14.19 4.75 -6.19
N ARG A 55 12.95 4.31 -5.92
CA ARG A 55 12.67 3.02 -5.26
C ARG A 55 13.04 1.85 -6.15
N ARG A 56 12.65 1.92 -7.43
CA ARG A 56 13.07 0.95 -8.44
C ARG A 56 14.59 0.87 -8.55
N SER A 57 15.28 2.00 -8.66
CA SER A 57 16.74 2.04 -8.76
C SER A 57 17.45 1.44 -7.54
N ALA A 58 16.93 1.69 -6.33
CA ALA A 58 17.48 1.10 -5.11
C ALA A 58 17.30 -0.42 -5.10
N TYR A 59 16.13 -0.91 -5.51
CA TYR A 59 15.85 -2.33 -5.62
C TYR A 59 16.70 -3.02 -6.71
N ASP A 60 16.83 -2.39 -7.87
CA ASP A 60 17.65 -2.87 -8.98
C ASP A 60 19.13 -3.01 -8.58
N LYS A 61 19.69 -1.99 -7.90
CA LYS A 61 21.06 -2.06 -7.37
C LYS A 61 21.25 -3.22 -6.39
N ALA A 62 20.25 -3.48 -5.55
CA ALA A 62 20.30 -4.58 -4.59
C ALA A 62 20.19 -5.96 -5.26
N LEU A 63 19.50 -6.06 -6.41
CA LEU A 63 19.47 -7.29 -7.21
C LEU A 63 20.79 -7.57 -7.93
N ASP A 64 21.48 -6.51 -8.36
CA ASP A 64 22.75 -6.64 -9.08
C ASP A 64 23.97 -6.82 -8.16
N ASP A 65 23.82 -6.53 -6.87
CA ASP A 65 24.89 -6.62 -5.87
C ASP A 65 24.96 -8.04 -5.27
N PRO A 66 26.00 -8.83 -5.59
CA PRO A 66 26.15 -10.20 -5.10
C PRO A 66 26.46 -10.28 -3.59
N ASP A 67 26.96 -9.20 -3.00
CA ASP A 67 27.26 -9.12 -1.57
C ASP A 67 26.09 -8.55 -0.76
N HIS A 68 25.03 -8.12 -1.44
CA HIS A 68 23.84 -7.60 -0.79
C HIS A 68 23.12 -8.71 0.00
N PRO A 69 22.57 -8.42 1.19
CA PRO A 69 21.76 -9.37 1.93
C PRO A 69 20.61 -9.94 1.07
N ASP A 70 20.23 -11.19 1.34
CA ASP A 70 19.13 -11.84 0.64
C ASP A 70 17.87 -10.96 0.65
N ILE A 71 17.34 -10.68 -0.55
CA ILE A 71 16.11 -9.91 -0.70
C ILE A 71 14.95 -10.87 -0.42
N THR A 72 14.29 -10.67 0.72
CA THR A 72 13.04 -11.32 1.10
C THR A 72 11.83 -10.48 0.67
N ILE A 73 10.63 -11.06 0.75
CA ILE A 73 9.37 -10.32 0.56
C ILE A 73 9.28 -9.11 1.53
N GLY A 74 9.80 -9.25 2.75
CA GLY A 74 9.80 -8.18 3.74
C GLY A 74 10.69 -7.01 3.34
N SER A 75 11.90 -7.28 2.84
CA SER A 75 12.78 -6.23 2.30
C SER A 75 12.22 -5.62 1.02
N PHE A 76 11.61 -6.42 0.14
CA PHE A 76 10.93 -5.91 -1.06
C PHE A 76 9.85 -4.88 -0.72
N ARG A 77 9.00 -5.17 0.28
CA ARG A 77 8.02 -4.18 0.79
C ARG A 77 8.71 -2.91 1.32
N ALA A 78 9.83 -3.05 2.03
CA ALA A 78 10.58 -1.89 2.50
C ALA A 78 11.16 -1.04 1.34
N PHE A 79 11.58 -1.66 0.22
CA PHE A 79 11.95 -0.94 -0.99
C PHE A 79 10.75 -0.20 -1.58
N ALA A 80 9.59 -0.87 -1.71
CA ALA A 80 8.37 -0.27 -2.23
C ALA A 80 7.89 0.91 -1.35
N ASP A 81 8.05 0.82 -0.03
CA ASP A 81 7.69 1.92 0.89
C ASP A 81 8.74 3.04 0.95
N GLY A 82 9.89 2.88 0.28
CA GLY A 82 11.00 3.84 0.36
C GLY A 82 11.67 3.89 1.75
N THR A 83 11.42 2.88 2.60
CA THR A 83 11.97 2.79 3.96
C THR A 83 13.17 1.86 4.05
N TYR A 84 13.59 1.27 2.92
CA TYR A 84 14.74 0.39 2.89
C TYR A 84 16.02 1.12 3.29
N SER A 85 16.58 0.69 4.42
CA SER A 85 17.87 1.11 4.92
C SER A 85 18.78 -0.12 4.88
N THR A 86 19.97 0.02 4.29
CA THR A 86 21.01 -1.02 4.25
C THR A 86 21.55 -1.40 5.64
N GLN A 87 20.98 -0.87 6.72
CA GLN A 87 21.33 -1.24 8.09
C GLN A 87 20.85 -2.66 8.42
N SER A 88 21.72 -3.62 8.11
CA SER A 88 22.06 -4.80 8.91
C SER A 88 20.83 -5.56 9.44
N THR A 89 20.28 -6.45 8.61
CA THR A 89 19.45 -7.56 9.10
C THR A 89 20.32 -8.54 9.89
N LYS A 90 20.78 -8.13 11.07
CA LYS A 90 21.03 -9.08 12.15
C LYS A 90 19.67 -9.71 12.46
N PRO A 91 19.53 -11.04 12.41
CA PRO A 91 18.22 -11.67 12.58
C PRO A 91 17.69 -11.25 13.94
N ARG A 92 16.63 -10.44 13.92
CA ARG A 92 15.90 -10.08 15.11
C ARG A 92 15.14 -11.35 15.47
N HIS A 93 15.79 -12.26 16.21
CA HIS A 93 15.15 -13.35 16.91
C HIS A 93 14.00 -12.72 17.69
N ARG A 94 12.79 -12.82 17.14
CA ARG A 94 11.56 -12.58 17.88
C ARG A 94 11.51 -13.68 18.91
N ARG A 95 12.16 -13.45 20.07
CA ARG A 95 11.95 -14.23 21.28
C ARG A 95 10.46 -14.17 21.55
N ARG A 96 9.75 -15.23 21.18
CA ARG A 96 8.58 -15.72 21.90
C ARG A 96 9.00 -15.79 23.37
N ARG A 97 8.66 -14.76 24.15
CA ARG A 97 8.73 -14.81 25.60
C ARG A 97 7.36 -15.28 26.06
N GLY A 98 7.37 -16.42 26.75
CA GLY A 98 6.22 -17.25 27.00
C GLY A 98 5.07 -16.57 27.72
N GLN A 99 3.88 -17.00 27.32
CA GLN A 99 2.73 -17.12 28.18
C GLN A 99 3.13 -17.89 29.45
N HIS A 100 3.04 -17.26 30.62
CA HIS A 100 2.72 -17.94 31.86
C HIS A 100 1.85 -17.02 32.72
N HIS A 101 0.87 -17.66 33.34
CA HIS A 101 -0.32 -17.15 34.00
C HIS A 101 -0.09 -16.13 35.12
N SER A 102 -1.07 -15.24 35.30
CA SER A 102 -1.68 -14.98 36.60
C SER A 102 -3.09 -14.46 36.42
N PHE A 103 -4.05 -15.34 36.71
CA PHE A 103 -5.42 -14.99 37.06
C PHE A 103 -5.40 -14.08 38.30
N ARG A 104 -6.20 -13.01 38.29
CA ARG A 104 -6.90 -12.56 39.50
C ARG A 104 -8.27 -12.00 39.13
N LEU A 105 -9.27 -12.56 39.80
CA LEU A 105 -10.70 -12.33 39.68
C LEU A 105 -11.19 -11.04 40.37
N LEU A 106 -12.32 -10.53 39.83
CA LEU A 106 -13.51 -9.93 40.46
C LEU A 106 -13.45 -8.58 41.22
N ALA A 107 -14.16 -7.59 40.66
CA ALA A 107 -15.37 -6.96 41.26
C ALA A 107 -16.00 -5.99 40.20
N LEU A 108 -17.13 -6.29 39.52
CA LEU A 108 -18.56 -6.14 39.88
C LEU A 108 -19.08 -4.69 40.02
N LEU A 109 -20.16 -4.40 39.26
CA LEU A 109 -21.06 -3.23 39.21
C LEU A 109 -20.50 -2.00 38.45
N SER A 110 -21.14 -1.38 37.46
CA SER A 110 -22.58 -1.17 37.21
C SER A 110 -22.82 -0.72 35.75
N LEU A 111 -23.83 -1.29 35.09
CA LEU A 111 -24.52 -0.75 33.90
C LEU A 111 -26.01 -0.65 34.32
N PRO A 112 -26.83 0.31 33.83
CA PRO A 112 -27.27 0.38 32.42
C PRO A 112 -27.57 1.82 31.87
N PRO A 113 -28.01 1.95 30.59
CA PRO A 113 -28.08 3.18 29.76
C PRO A 113 -29.54 3.70 29.58
N PRO A 114 -30.04 4.18 28.42
CA PRO A 114 -29.71 5.32 27.51
C PRO A 114 -30.90 6.33 27.34
N ALA A 115 -30.67 7.56 26.85
CA ALA A 115 -31.62 8.42 26.10
C ALA A 115 -30.91 9.77 25.80
N SER A 116 -31.05 10.49 24.67
CA SER A 116 -32.25 10.80 23.90
C SER A 116 -31.92 11.21 22.46
N LEU A 117 -32.83 10.86 21.56
CA LEU A 117 -32.98 11.32 20.18
C LEU A 117 -33.44 12.80 20.10
N THR A 118 -32.86 13.59 19.18
CA THR A 118 -33.55 14.71 18.49
C THR A 118 -32.77 15.06 17.22
N LEU A 119 -33.17 14.54 16.05
CA LEU A 119 -34.07 15.13 15.04
C LEU A 119 -33.53 16.40 14.31
N LEU A 120 -33.18 16.18 13.04
CA LEU A 120 -32.87 17.06 11.88
C LEU A 120 -33.75 18.33 11.73
N PRO A 121 -33.31 19.41 11.01
CA PRO A 121 -33.23 19.34 9.54
C PRO A 121 -32.13 20.19 8.82
N PHE A 122 -31.66 19.59 7.72
CA PHE A 122 -31.53 20.15 6.38
C PHE A 122 -31.67 21.69 6.21
N ARG A 123 -30.60 22.35 5.74
CA ARG A 123 -30.77 23.57 4.93
C ARG A 123 -29.78 23.61 3.76
N ILE A 124 -30.34 23.28 2.60
CA ILE A 124 -29.81 23.43 1.25
C ILE A 124 -29.43 24.90 1.02
N ARG A 125 -28.15 25.20 0.74
CA ARG A 125 -27.77 26.43 0.02
C ARG A 125 -27.71 26.12 -1.47
N ARG A 126 -28.70 26.61 -2.21
CA ARG A 126 -28.74 26.61 -3.66
C ARG A 126 -27.61 27.48 -4.26
N PRO A 127 -27.22 27.19 -5.52
CA PRO A 127 -26.06 27.78 -6.20
C PRO A 127 -26.32 29.22 -6.67
N ARG A 128 -25.27 30.06 -6.69
CA ARG A 128 -25.28 31.30 -7.48
C ARG A 128 -24.97 30.95 -8.94
N ARG A 129 -25.85 31.43 -9.82
CA ARG A 129 -25.79 31.30 -11.28
C ARG A 129 -24.48 31.87 -11.86
N PRO A 130 -23.92 31.26 -12.92
CA PRO A 130 -22.98 31.93 -13.82
C PRO A 130 -23.72 32.89 -14.78
N HIS A 131 -23.10 34.03 -15.06
CA HIS A 131 -23.47 34.93 -16.16
C HIS A 131 -23.00 34.32 -17.50
N PRO A 132 -23.86 34.23 -18.53
CA PRO A 132 -23.42 34.03 -19.90
C PRO A 132 -23.26 35.39 -20.61
N THR A 133 -22.03 35.84 -20.83
CA THR A 133 -21.76 36.86 -21.84
C THR A 133 -21.64 36.16 -23.18
N LYS A 134 -22.74 36.15 -23.96
CA LYS A 134 -22.66 35.81 -25.38
C LYS A 134 -21.97 36.97 -26.10
N HIS A 135 -20.76 36.71 -26.58
CA HIS A 135 -20.27 37.37 -27.78
C HIS A 135 -21.10 36.86 -28.95
N GLN A 136 -21.84 37.77 -29.57
CA GLN A 136 -22.42 37.61 -30.89
C GLN A 136 -22.31 39.01 -31.51
N GLN A 137 -21.25 39.27 -32.28
CA GLN A 137 -21.18 39.05 -33.74
C GLN A 137 -22.31 39.84 -34.42
N ASP A 138 -21.95 41.00 -34.95
CA ASP A 138 -21.61 41.19 -36.37
C ASP A 138 -22.87 41.52 -37.17
N LEU A 139 -22.72 42.55 -38.01
CA LEU A 139 -23.65 43.17 -38.97
C LEU A 139 -24.42 44.39 -38.47
#